data_AF-J2KLG2-F1
#
_entry.id   AF-J2KLG2-F1
#
_cell.length_a   1.000
_cell.length_b   1.000
_cell.length_c   1.000
_cell.angle_alpha   90.00
_cell.angle_beta   90.00
_cell.angle_gamma   90.00
#
_symmetry.space_group_name_H-M   'P 1'
#
loop_
_entity.id
_entity.type
_entity.pdbx_description
1 polymer ?
#
loop_
_entity_poly.entity_id
_entity_poly.type
_entity_poly.pdbx_seq_one_letter_code
_entity_poly.pdbx_strand_id
1 'polypeptide(L)'
;MNYKMYFKIPFLLLIVTTIISCSNKKAADFKKSITDKKSEVYNMLLGEKGLESRKLDYLIKQDYSNALLLVDQQETKFNSVIKDIEMLNPDGIEDGKQVQKAAVDYYRILKKLFLCSRDEIEQQVVTRSKSDEKKISAAQDRILEVLLEKQKLYQQLYEKDELLFKALKQFDDKNGLK
;
A
#
# COMPACT_ATOMS: atom_id res chain seq x y z
N MET A 1 -10.60 69.32 -48.59
CA MET A 1 -11.01 67.90 -48.62
C MET A 1 -9.80 67.08 -48.17
N ASN A 2 -9.68 66.78 -46.87
CA ASN A 2 -10.15 65.54 -46.23
C ASN A 2 -9.69 64.28 -46.97
N TYR A 3 -8.71 63.54 -46.43
CA TYR A 3 -8.96 62.49 -45.44
C TYR A 3 -7.70 62.14 -44.64
N LYS A 4 -7.81 62.22 -43.31
CA LYS A 4 -6.91 61.57 -42.34
C LYS A 4 -7.17 60.07 -42.39
N MET A 5 -6.12 59.25 -42.47
CA MET A 5 -6.24 57.82 -42.19
C MET A 5 -5.21 57.44 -41.11
N TYR A 6 -5.64 57.57 -39.86
CA TYR A 6 -4.94 57.02 -38.70
C TYR A 6 -5.18 55.51 -38.69
N PHE A 7 -4.20 54.73 -39.15
CA PHE A 7 -4.22 53.28 -38.96
C PHE A 7 -3.83 52.99 -37.51
N LYS A 8 -4.84 52.95 -36.63
CA LYS A 8 -4.67 52.53 -35.24
C LYS A 8 -4.41 51.02 -35.24
N ILE A 9 -3.16 50.62 -34.99
CA ILE A 9 -2.80 49.24 -34.65
C ILE A 9 -3.32 48.97 -33.23
N PRO A 10 -4.30 48.08 -33.01
CA PRO A 10 -4.56 47.60 -31.66
C PRO A 10 -3.43 46.65 -31.29
N PHE A 11 -2.54 47.10 -30.40
CA PHE A 11 -1.55 46.27 -29.73
C PHE A 11 -2.31 45.27 -28.85
N LEU A 12 -2.58 44.09 -29.41
CA LEU A 12 -3.20 42.97 -28.74
C LEU A 12 -2.18 42.44 -27.72
N LEU A 13 -2.26 42.95 -26.49
CA LEU A 13 -1.54 42.41 -25.33
C LEU A 13 -2.14 41.04 -25.00
N LEU A 14 -1.76 40.05 -25.79
CA LEU A 14 -1.95 38.64 -25.48
C LEU A 14 -1.02 38.35 -24.30
N ILE A 15 -1.51 38.58 -23.08
CA ILE A 15 -0.89 38.03 -21.88
C ILE A 15 -1.08 36.52 -22.00
N VAL A 16 -0.14 35.88 -22.67
CA VAL A 16 0.06 34.45 -22.58
C VAL A 16 0.52 34.21 -21.15
N THR A 17 -0.44 33.97 -20.25
CA THR A 17 -0.15 33.25 -19.02
C THR A 17 0.28 31.86 -19.47
N THR A 18 1.57 31.73 -19.78
CA THR A 18 2.21 30.43 -19.85
C THR A 18 1.98 29.82 -18.48
N ILE A 19 1.05 28.87 -18.40
CA ILE A 19 0.97 27.93 -17.29
C ILE A 19 2.26 27.13 -17.43
N ILE A 20 3.33 27.67 -16.84
CA ILE A 20 4.53 26.90 -16.59
C ILE A 20 4.05 25.85 -15.60
N SER A 21 3.69 24.69 -16.12
CA SER A 21 3.51 23.48 -15.33
C SER A 21 4.88 23.16 -14.74
N CYS A 22 5.22 23.87 -13.67
CA CYS A 22 6.28 23.47 -12.76
C CYS A 22 5.72 22.27 -12.01
N SER A 23 5.83 21.08 -12.60
CA SER A 23 5.60 19.83 -11.88
C SER A 23 6.38 19.91 -10.58
N ASN A 24 5.70 19.79 -9.45
CA ASN A 24 6.36 19.95 -8.15
C ASN A 24 7.30 18.75 -7.93
N LYS A 25 8.60 18.93 -8.19
CA LYS A 25 9.59 17.85 -8.08
C LYS A 25 9.56 17.18 -6.70
N LYS A 26 9.38 17.98 -5.64
CA LYS A 26 9.25 17.46 -4.27
C LYS A 26 8.02 16.55 -4.13
N ALA A 27 6.89 16.92 -4.75
CA ALA A 27 5.69 16.09 -4.76
C ALA A 27 5.89 14.81 -5.59
N ALA A 28 6.57 14.90 -6.73
CA ALA A 28 6.90 13.73 -7.56
C ALA A 28 7.80 12.74 -6.80
N ASP A 29 8.87 13.21 -6.16
CA ASP A 29 9.78 12.39 -5.37
C ASP A 29 9.09 11.76 -4.15
N PHE A 30 8.20 12.52 -3.49
CA PHE A 30 7.37 12.03 -2.39
C PHE A 30 6.44 10.90 -2.85
N LYS A 31 5.69 11.12 -3.93
CA LYS A 31 4.81 10.09 -4.51
C LYS A 31 5.59 8.86 -4.91
N LYS A 32 6.74 9.05 -5.59
CA LYS A 32 7.61 7.95 -6.03
C LYS A 32 8.02 7.09 -4.84
N SER A 33 8.43 7.71 -3.74
CA SER A 33 8.82 7.01 -2.51
C SER A 33 7.71 6.10 -1.98
N ILE A 34 6.45 6.54 -2.06
CA ILE A 34 5.28 5.72 -1.66
C ILE A 34 5.01 4.61 -2.67
N THR A 35 5.04 4.91 -3.98
CA THR A 35 4.73 3.93 -5.03
C THR A 35 5.81 2.86 -5.17
N ASP A 36 7.08 3.19 -4.88
CA ASP A 36 8.16 2.21 -4.88
C ASP A 36 7.95 1.13 -3.80
N LYS A 37 7.34 1.50 -2.65
CA LYS A 37 6.96 0.52 -1.62
C LYS A 37 5.92 -0.49 -2.10
N LYS A 38 5.06 -0.11 -3.06
CA LYS A 38 4.12 -1.05 -3.66
C LYS A 38 4.84 -2.17 -4.40
N SER A 39 5.90 -1.84 -5.14
CA SER A 39 6.71 -2.84 -5.84
C SER A 39 7.46 -3.75 -4.85
N GLU A 40 8.01 -3.17 -3.78
CA GLU A 40 8.69 -3.92 -2.70
C GLU A 40 7.74 -4.96 -2.05
N VAL A 41 6.55 -4.51 -1.64
CA VAL A 41 5.53 -5.37 -1.02
C VAL A 41 4.96 -6.39 -2.01
N TYR A 42 4.73 -5.99 -3.27
CA TYR A 42 4.31 -6.91 -4.33
C TYR A 42 5.31 -8.05 -4.51
N ASN A 43 6.60 -7.73 -4.65
CA ASN A 43 7.64 -8.75 -4.82
C ASN A 43 7.76 -9.67 -3.59
N MET A 44 7.53 -9.14 -2.39
CA MET A 44 7.49 -9.93 -1.17
C MET A 44 6.33 -10.94 -1.14
N LEU A 45 5.13 -10.53 -1.58
CA LEU A 45 3.90 -11.31 -1.43
C LEU A 45 3.56 -12.17 -2.65
N LEU A 46 3.85 -11.68 -3.85
CA LEU A 46 3.41 -12.26 -5.12
C LEU A 46 4.58 -12.58 -6.07
N GLY A 47 5.81 -12.23 -5.70
CA GLY A 47 6.98 -12.65 -6.46
C GLY A 47 7.20 -14.15 -6.39
N GLU A 48 7.67 -14.76 -7.48
CA GLU A 48 7.94 -16.20 -7.60
C GLU A 48 8.87 -16.74 -6.49
N LYS A 49 9.81 -15.90 -6.05
CA LYS A 49 10.73 -16.21 -4.92
C LYS A 49 10.45 -15.34 -3.69
N GLY A 50 9.25 -14.77 -3.64
CA GLY A 50 8.76 -13.95 -2.53
C GLY A 50 8.63 -14.74 -1.24
N LEU A 51 8.48 -14.02 -0.13
CA LEU A 51 8.34 -14.64 1.19
C LEU A 51 7.08 -15.52 1.25
N GLU A 52 5.98 -15.09 0.63
CA GLU A 52 4.73 -15.88 0.64
C GLU A 52 4.87 -17.19 -0.14
N SER A 53 5.50 -17.16 -1.32
CA SER A 53 5.72 -18.38 -2.10
C SER A 53 6.62 -19.37 -1.35
N ARG A 54 7.70 -18.88 -0.74
CA ARG A 54 8.60 -19.73 0.05
C ARG A 54 7.91 -20.26 1.32
N LYS A 55 7.01 -19.48 1.92
CA LYS A 55 6.20 -19.94 3.07
C LYS A 55 5.31 -21.10 2.65
N LEU A 56 4.64 -20.98 1.50
CA LEU A 56 3.83 -22.05 0.95
C LEU A 56 4.65 -23.32 0.70
N ASP A 57 5.87 -23.22 0.15
CA ASP A 57 6.76 -24.36 -0.06
C ASP A 57 7.08 -25.11 1.25
N TYR A 58 7.33 -24.39 2.34
CA TYR A 58 7.56 -25.00 3.65
C TYR A 58 6.29 -25.63 4.22
N LEU A 59 5.13 -25.00 4.05
CA LEU A 59 3.84 -25.57 4.50
C LEU A 59 3.48 -26.86 3.77
N ILE A 60 3.74 -26.95 2.46
CA ILE A 60 3.57 -28.19 1.68
C ILE A 60 4.45 -29.31 2.24
N LYS A 61 5.69 -28.98 2.62
CA LYS A 61 6.65 -29.91 3.23
C LYS A 61 6.40 -30.18 4.72
N GLN A 62 5.37 -29.56 5.31
CA GLN A 62 5.06 -29.61 6.74
C GLN A 62 6.19 -29.09 7.65
N ASP A 63 7.05 -28.22 7.11
CA ASP A 63 8.12 -27.55 7.84
C ASP A 63 7.58 -26.26 8.46
N TYR A 64 6.78 -26.42 9.51
CA TYR A 64 6.07 -25.31 10.15
C TYR A 64 7.01 -24.29 10.79
N SER A 65 8.16 -24.74 11.32
CA SER A 65 9.16 -23.84 11.91
C SER A 65 9.72 -22.88 10.88
N ASN A 66 10.13 -23.36 9.70
CA ASN A 66 10.60 -22.46 8.65
C ASN A 66 9.49 -21.60 8.04
N ALA A 67 8.25 -22.11 7.96
CA ALA A 67 7.12 -21.29 7.55
C ALA A 67 6.86 -20.12 8.50
N LEU A 68 6.89 -20.35 9.82
CA LEU A 68 6.74 -19.30 10.84
C LEU A 68 7.87 -18.27 10.78
N LEU A 69 9.12 -18.69 10.55
CA LEU A 69 10.24 -17.76 10.34
C LEU A 69 10.00 -16.82 9.16
N LEU A 70 9.33 -17.28 8.08
CA LEU A 70 8.98 -16.41 6.96
C LEU A 70 7.85 -15.44 7.30
N VAL A 71 6.93 -15.81 8.18
CA VAL A 71 5.91 -14.88 8.71
C VAL A 71 6.57 -13.74 9.51
N ASP A 72 7.58 -14.06 10.33
CA ASP A 72 8.34 -13.04 11.08
C ASP A 72 9.13 -12.10 10.15
N GLN A 73 9.67 -12.64 9.06
CA GLN A 73 10.31 -11.83 8.02
C GLN A 73 9.30 -10.92 7.29
N GLN A 74 8.08 -11.40 7.02
CA GLN A 74 7.01 -10.59 6.45
C GLN A 74 6.62 -9.45 7.39
N GLU A 75 6.44 -9.75 8.68
CA GLU A 75 6.15 -8.74 9.71
C GLU A 75 7.24 -7.65 9.73
N THR A 76 8.50 -8.07 9.75
CA THR A 76 9.64 -7.14 9.77
C THR A 76 9.64 -6.22 8.55
N LYS A 77 9.42 -6.77 7.34
CA LYS A 77 9.33 -5.99 6.11
C LYS A 77 8.15 -5.03 6.11
N PHE A 78 6.96 -5.47 6.53
CA PHE A 78 5.81 -4.58 6.66
C PHE A 78 6.06 -3.44 7.65
N ASN A 79 6.67 -3.73 8.80
CA ASN A 79 7.04 -2.71 9.78
C ASN A 79 8.00 -1.68 9.18
N SER A 80 9.00 -2.13 8.41
CA SER A 80 9.93 -1.24 7.71
C SER A 80 9.21 -0.36 6.70
N VAL A 81 8.35 -0.93 5.84
CA VAL A 81 7.58 -0.17 4.84
C VAL A 81 6.71 0.89 5.49
N ILE A 82 5.97 0.53 6.55
CA ILE A 82 5.11 1.47 7.28
C ILE A 82 5.96 2.60 7.87
N LYS A 83 7.05 2.27 8.56
CA LYS A 83 7.96 3.24 9.17
C LYS A 83 8.58 4.18 8.14
N ASP A 84 9.03 3.65 7.00
CA ASP A 84 9.63 4.44 5.93
C ASP A 84 8.63 5.48 5.39
N ILE A 85 7.36 5.09 5.23
CA ILE A 85 6.30 6.00 4.79
C ILE A 85 6.00 7.04 5.87
N GLU A 86 5.92 6.65 7.14
CA GLU A 86 5.72 7.58 8.28
C GLU A 86 6.85 8.61 8.40
N MET A 87 8.08 8.24 8.01
CA MET A 87 9.25 9.13 8.04
C MET A 87 9.34 10.07 6.84
N LEU A 88 8.51 9.91 5.80
CA LEU A 88 8.47 10.87 4.69
C LEU A 88 8.04 12.25 5.21
N ASN A 89 8.63 13.31 4.64
CA ASN A 89 8.28 14.69 5.00
C ASN A 89 7.24 15.26 4.01
N PRO A 90 5.96 15.42 4.42
CA PRO A 90 4.92 15.98 3.57
C PRO A 90 4.86 17.52 3.58
N ASP A 91 5.69 18.21 4.36
CA ASP A 91 5.56 19.65 4.55
C ASP A 91 5.81 20.43 3.25
N GLY A 92 4.93 21.39 2.95
CA GLY A 92 4.98 22.14 1.69
C GLY A 92 4.59 21.33 0.45
N ILE A 93 3.97 20.15 0.62
CA ILE A 93 3.40 19.35 -0.45
C ILE A 93 1.87 19.33 -0.27
N GLU A 94 1.12 19.79 -1.27
CA GLU A 94 -0.33 19.80 -1.18
C GLU A 94 -0.86 18.36 -1.09
N ASP A 95 -1.76 18.10 -0.13
CA ASP A 95 -2.29 16.78 0.23
C ASP A 95 -1.25 15.70 0.64
N GLY A 96 0.03 16.06 0.84
CA GLY A 96 1.07 15.11 1.21
C GLY A 96 0.77 14.31 2.49
N LYS A 97 0.24 14.98 3.53
CA LYS A 97 -0.17 14.34 4.79
C LYS A 97 -1.32 13.35 4.61
N GLN A 98 -2.27 13.67 3.73
CA GLN A 98 -3.41 12.81 3.43
C GLN A 98 -2.96 11.52 2.72
N VAL A 99 -2.09 11.66 1.70
CA VAL A 99 -1.51 10.50 0.99
C VAL A 99 -0.68 9.64 1.93
N GLN A 100 0.19 10.25 2.75
CA GLN A 100 0.99 9.53 3.74
C GLN A 100 0.10 8.69 4.66
N LYS A 101 -0.93 9.31 5.26
CA LYS A 101 -1.85 8.62 6.15
C LYS A 101 -2.57 7.46 5.44
N ALA A 102 -3.10 7.70 4.24
CA ALA A 102 -3.80 6.67 3.48
C ALA A 102 -2.90 5.47 3.15
N ALA A 103 -1.63 5.73 2.81
CA ALA A 103 -0.66 4.68 2.53
C ALA A 103 -0.31 3.87 3.79
N VAL A 104 -0.08 4.54 4.92
CA VAL A 104 0.16 3.87 6.22
C VAL A 104 -1.03 3.00 6.61
N ASP A 105 -2.25 3.53 6.50
CA ASP A 105 -3.47 2.79 6.84
C ASP A 105 -3.65 1.55 5.95
N TYR A 106 -3.38 1.68 4.64
CA TYR A 106 -3.39 0.56 3.70
C TYR A 106 -2.40 -0.54 4.11
N TYR A 107 -1.13 -0.20 4.32
CA TYR A 107 -0.11 -1.21 4.65
C TYR A 107 -0.30 -1.81 6.04
N ARG A 108 -0.91 -1.08 7.00
CA ARG A 108 -1.28 -1.64 8.30
C ARG A 108 -2.35 -2.74 8.17
N ILE A 109 -3.38 -2.52 7.37
CA ILE A 109 -4.41 -3.54 7.14
C ILE A 109 -3.84 -4.71 6.35
N LEU A 110 -3.03 -4.43 5.32
CA LEU A 110 -2.35 -5.49 4.55
C LEU A 110 -1.44 -6.34 5.45
N LYS A 111 -0.66 -5.71 6.34
CA LYS A 111 0.13 -6.42 7.36
C LYS A 111 -0.75 -7.36 8.19
N LYS A 112 -1.82 -6.83 8.80
CA LYS A 112 -2.73 -7.64 9.66
C LYS A 112 -3.26 -8.86 8.91
N LEU A 113 -3.73 -8.67 7.68
CA LEU A 113 -4.27 -9.73 6.85
C LEU A 113 -3.28 -10.87 6.62
N PHE A 114 -2.03 -10.55 6.27
CA PHE A 114 -1.01 -11.57 5.99
C PHE A 114 -0.46 -12.22 7.27
N LEU A 115 -0.44 -11.50 8.39
CA LEU A 115 0.02 -12.06 9.66
C LEU A 115 -0.99 -12.98 10.35
N CYS A 116 -2.26 -13.02 9.92
CA CYS A 116 -3.19 -14.09 10.31
C CYS A 116 -2.62 -15.49 10.01
N SER A 117 -1.68 -15.60 9.06
CA SER A 117 -1.03 -16.88 8.76
C SER A 117 -0.24 -17.47 9.92
N ARG A 118 0.18 -16.67 10.92
CA ARG A 118 0.81 -17.18 12.14
C ARG A 118 -0.14 -18.12 12.88
N ASP A 119 -1.32 -17.62 13.25
CA ASP A 119 -2.35 -18.39 13.93
C ASP A 119 -2.80 -19.60 13.09
N GLU A 120 -2.98 -19.44 11.77
CA GLU A 120 -3.34 -20.56 10.88
C GLU A 120 -2.31 -21.70 10.95
N ILE A 121 -1.02 -21.38 10.91
CA ILE A 121 0.06 -22.36 10.96
C ILE A 121 0.12 -23.03 12.33
N GLU A 122 0.02 -22.26 13.41
CA GLU A 122 0.03 -22.79 14.77
C GLU A 122 -1.12 -23.78 15.00
N GLN A 123 -2.34 -23.46 14.54
CA GLN A 123 -3.47 -24.40 14.63
C GLN A 123 -3.31 -25.60 13.69
N GLN A 124 -2.68 -25.42 12.52
CA GLN A 124 -2.38 -26.53 11.62
C GLN A 124 -1.41 -27.55 12.26
N VAL A 125 -0.44 -27.09 13.07
CA VAL A 125 0.44 -27.97 13.84
C VAL A 125 -0.38 -28.81 14.81
N VAL A 126 -1.31 -28.20 15.56
CA VAL A 126 -2.15 -28.90 16.55
C VAL A 126 -3.03 -29.94 15.87
N THR A 127 -3.75 -29.57 14.81
CA THR A 127 -4.69 -30.45 14.09
C THR A 127 -4.01 -31.65 13.40
N ARG A 128 -2.71 -31.55 13.08
CA ARG A 128 -1.93 -32.63 12.46
C ARG A 128 -1.07 -33.42 13.44
N SER A 129 -0.92 -32.94 14.66
CA SER A 129 -0.22 -33.68 15.71
C SER A 129 -1.05 -34.85 16.24
N LYS A 130 -0.44 -35.77 17.00
CA LYS A 130 -1.15 -36.83 17.75
C LYS A 130 -1.83 -36.27 19.02
N SER A 131 -2.46 -35.11 18.91
CA SER A 131 -3.21 -34.49 20.01
C SER A 131 -4.54 -35.20 20.22
N ASP A 132 -5.12 -35.02 21.41
CA ASP A 132 -6.45 -35.52 21.70
C ASP A 132 -7.54 -34.77 20.91
N GLU A 133 -8.68 -35.43 20.74
CA GLU A 133 -9.80 -34.95 19.93
C GLU A 133 -10.31 -33.57 20.37
N LYS A 134 -10.30 -33.27 21.68
CA LYS A 134 -10.75 -31.96 22.19
C LYS A 134 -9.84 -30.83 21.73
N LYS A 135 -8.52 -31.04 21.77
CA LYS A 135 -7.55 -30.07 21.25
C LYS A 135 -7.66 -29.87 19.75
N ILE A 136 -7.89 -30.95 19.01
CA ILE A 136 -8.12 -30.86 17.56
C ILE A 136 -9.38 -30.05 17.26
N SER A 137 -10.48 -30.31 17.97
CA SER A 137 -11.74 -29.55 17.83
C SER A 137 -11.53 -28.06 18.12
N ALA A 138 -10.88 -27.72 19.24
CA ALA A 138 -10.62 -26.32 19.59
C ALA A 138 -9.73 -25.60 18.56
N ALA A 139 -8.74 -26.31 17.99
CA ALA A 139 -7.89 -25.76 16.94
C ALA A 139 -8.67 -25.53 15.63
N GLN A 140 -9.63 -26.40 15.29
CA GLN A 140 -10.51 -26.21 14.14
C GLN A 140 -11.46 -25.01 14.33
N ASP A 141 -12.03 -24.85 15.53
CA ASP A 141 -12.84 -23.68 15.88
C ASP A 141 -12.01 -22.39 15.74
N ARG A 142 -10.76 -22.42 16.23
CA ARG A 142 -9.85 -21.27 16.10
C ARG A 142 -9.52 -20.96 14.64
N ILE A 143 -9.33 -21.97 13.79
CA ILE A 143 -9.14 -21.76 12.34
C ILE A 143 -10.35 -21.04 11.74
N LEU A 144 -11.56 -21.44 12.11
CA LEU A 144 -12.78 -20.78 11.62
C LEU A 144 -12.84 -19.30 12.05
N GLU A 145 -12.50 -18.99 13.30
CA GLU A 145 -12.42 -17.60 13.79
C GLU A 145 -11.42 -16.77 12.97
N VAL A 146 -10.23 -17.32 12.72
CA VAL A 146 -9.18 -16.65 11.94
C VAL A 146 -9.64 -16.40 10.49
N LEU A 147 -10.34 -17.35 9.88
CA LEU A 147 -10.89 -17.18 8.52
C LEU A 147 -11.95 -16.07 8.47
N LEU A 148 -12.81 -15.96 9.48
CA LEU A 148 -13.78 -14.88 9.61
C LEU A 148 -13.10 -13.52 9.83
N GLU A 149 -12.02 -13.48 10.59
CA GLU A 149 -11.20 -12.26 10.75
C GLU A 149 -10.56 -11.85 9.42
N LYS A 150 -9.96 -12.79 8.69
CA LYS A 150 -9.38 -12.53 7.36
C LYS A 150 -10.42 -12.00 6.38
N GLN A 151 -11.64 -12.54 6.38
CA GLN A 151 -12.72 -12.03 5.55
C GLN A 151 -13.02 -10.55 5.83
N LYS A 152 -13.10 -10.16 7.11
CA LYS A 152 -13.27 -8.75 7.51
C LYS A 152 -12.08 -7.88 7.11
N LEU A 153 -10.87 -8.39 7.27
CA LEU A 153 -9.64 -7.69 6.87
C LEU A 153 -9.56 -7.47 5.36
N TYR A 154 -10.04 -8.41 4.54
CA TYR A 154 -10.15 -8.20 3.09
C TYR A 154 -11.11 -7.07 2.73
N GLN A 155 -12.26 -6.98 3.39
CA GLN A 155 -13.20 -5.87 3.18
C GLN A 155 -12.56 -4.53 3.56
N GLN A 156 -11.92 -4.47 4.73
CA GLN A 156 -11.18 -3.29 5.16
C GLN A 156 -10.04 -2.93 4.21
N LEU A 157 -9.32 -3.93 3.67
CA LEU A 157 -8.22 -3.70 2.74
C LEU A 157 -8.73 -3.04 1.46
N TYR A 158 -9.86 -3.51 0.92
CA TYR A 158 -10.49 -2.91 -0.26
C TYR A 158 -10.85 -1.44 -0.03
N GLU A 159 -11.46 -1.12 1.12
CA GLU A 159 -11.77 0.26 1.50
C GLU A 159 -10.50 1.11 1.61
N LYS A 160 -9.42 0.60 2.22
CA LYS A 160 -8.15 1.35 2.34
C LYS A 160 -7.44 1.53 1.00
N ASP A 161 -7.50 0.54 0.11
CA ASP A 161 -6.94 0.64 -1.24
C ASP A 161 -7.67 1.73 -2.04
N GLU A 162 -9.01 1.75 -2.00
CA GLU A 162 -9.81 2.78 -2.65
C GLU A 162 -9.49 4.19 -2.11
N LEU A 163 -9.36 4.33 -0.79
CA LEU A 163 -8.98 5.60 -0.17
C LEU A 163 -7.58 6.06 -0.59
N LEU A 164 -6.61 5.16 -0.62
CA LEU A 164 -5.25 5.46 -1.09
C LEU A 164 -5.26 5.87 -2.56
N PHE A 165 -5.98 5.14 -3.41
CA PHE A 165 -6.13 5.46 -4.83
C PHE A 165 -6.72 6.85 -5.04
N LYS A 166 -7.82 7.18 -4.35
CA LYS A 166 -8.45 8.50 -4.42
C LYS A 166 -7.51 9.61 -3.95
N ALA A 167 -6.81 9.39 -2.83
CA ALA A 167 -5.84 10.35 -2.30
C ALA A 167 -4.69 10.61 -3.29
N LEU A 168 -4.12 9.56 -3.91
CA LEU A 168 -3.08 9.70 -4.92
C LEU A 168 -3.57 10.43 -6.17
N LYS A 169 -4.80 10.15 -6.63
CA LYS A 169 -5.39 10.82 -7.78
C LYS A 169 -5.56 12.33 -7.54
N GLN A 170 -6.06 12.71 -6.36
CA GLN A 170 -6.24 14.10 -5.95
C GLN A 170 -4.90 14.82 -5.76
N PHE A 171 -3.92 14.14 -5.16
CA PHE A 171 -2.55 14.61 -5.01
C PHE A 171 -1.91 14.95 -6.36
N ASP A 172 -2.10 14.08 -7.36
CA ASP A 172 -1.59 14.29 -8.71
C ASP A 172 -2.20 15.53 -9.38
N ASP A 173 -3.51 15.73 -9.22
CA ASP A 173 -4.22 16.90 -9.75
C ASP A 173 -3.66 18.21 -9.17
N LYS A 174 -3.50 18.26 -7.84
CA LYS A 174 -3.08 19.46 -7.11
C LYS A 174 -1.62 19.81 -7.27
N ASN A 175 -0.76 18.81 -7.49
CA ASN A 175 0.68 19.02 -7.63
C ASN A 175 1.17 19.04 -9.09
N GLY A 176 0.25 19.04 -10.06
CA GLY A 176 0.57 19.12 -11.49
C GLY A 176 1.40 17.93 -11.98
N LEU A 177 1.06 16.72 -11.54
CA LEU A 177 1.76 15.47 -11.87
C LEU A 177 1.02 14.63 -12.92
N LYS A 178 0.01 15.20 -13.58
CA LYS A 178 -0.79 14.57 -14.64
C LYS A 178 -0.46 15.13 -16.02
#